data_AF-A0A845QA10-F1
#
_entry.id   AF-A0A845QA10-F1
#
_cell.length_a   1.000
_cell.length_b   1.000
_cell.length_c   1.000
_cell.angle_alpha   90.00
_cell.angle_beta   90.00
_cell.angle_gamma   90.00
#
_symmetry.space_group_name_H-M   'P 1'
#
loop_
_entity.id
_entity.type
_entity.pdbx_description
1 polymer ?
#
loop_
_entity_poly.entity_id
_entity_poly.type
_entity_poly.pdbx_seq_one_letter_code
_entity_poly.pdbx_strand_id
1 'polypeptide(L)'
;MPAEITEPVAQFIARQTHFYMATANAKGQPYVQHRGGPAGFLKVLGPKTLGFADFLGNMRYITVGNLGENDNVFLFLMDYPAQRRVKIRGRAGIVTDPDVIRSVADPNYDAVVERAIIIDVEYWETNCNAHISQRFTQADVDRAVAPVLERMKRLEERLEAAGLPTD
;
A
#
# COMPACT_ATOMS: atom_id res chain seq x y z
N MET A 1 8.88 -21.39 -0.31
CA MET A 1 8.06 -20.25 0.14
C MET A 1 6.66 -20.42 -0.44
N PRO A 2 5.60 -20.10 0.29
CA PRO A 2 4.22 -20.29 -0.18
C PRO A 2 3.93 -19.36 -1.36
N ALA A 3 3.22 -19.89 -2.35
CA ALA A 3 2.77 -19.13 -3.51
C ALA A 3 1.32 -18.67 -3.35
N GLU A 4 0.53 -19.38 -2.55
CA GLU A 4 -0.85 -19.00 -2.22
C GLU A 4 -0.89 -17.91 -1.15
N ILE A 5 -1.72 -16.91 -1.41
CA ILE A 5 -2.00 -15.78 -0.51
C ILE A 5 -2.92 -16.30 0.58
N THR A 6 -2.38 -16.44 1.78
CA THR A 6 -3.15 -16.84 2.95
C THR A 6 -4.01 -15.69 3.46
N GLU A 7 -5.06 -16.01 4.21
CA GLU A 7 -5.96 -15.00 4.80
C GLU A 7 -5.23 -13.91 5.60
N PRO A 8 -4.23 -14.21 6.47
CA PRO A 8 -3.48 -13.15 7.16
C PRO A 8 -2.71 -12.21 6.22
N VAL A 9 -2.20 -12.73 5.10
CA VAL A 9 -1.49 -11.93 4.09
C VAL A 9 -2.47 -11.11 3.28
N ALA A 10 -3.62 -11.66 2.90
CA ALA A 10 -4.68 -10.92 2.22
C ALA A 10 -5.16 -9.73 3.07
N GLN A 11 -5.40 -9.95 4.37
CA GLN A 11 -5.76 -8.88 5.31
C GLN A 11 -4.65 -7.85 5.48
N PHE A 12 -3.38 -8.27 5.46
CA PHE A 12 -2.25 -7.34 5.48
C PHE A 12 -2.22 -6.46 4.23
N ILE A 13 -2.36 -7.07 3.04
CA ILE A 13 -2.40 -6.37 1.75
C ILE A 13 -3.56 -5.36 1.71
N ALA A 14 -4.75 -5.75 2.16
CA ALA A 14 -5.95 -4.92 2.17
C ALA A 14 -5.83 -3.64 3.01
N ARG A 15 -4.89 -3.57 3.97
CA ARG A 15 -4.63 -2.37 4.78
C ARG A 15 -3.57 -1.45 4.20
N GLN A 16 -2.82 -1.90 3.19
CA GLN A 16 -1.73 -1.11 2.64
C GLN A 16 -2.27 0.05 1.81
N THR A 17 -1.71 1.23 2.04
CA THR A 17 -1.94 2.44 1.24
C THR A 17 -0.77 2.73 0.31
N HIS A 18 0.32 1.98 0.44
CA HIS A 18 1.47 2.08 -0.46
C HIS A 18 2.31 0.80 -0.46
N PHE A 19 3.16 0.66 -1.49
CA PHE A 19 4.23 -0.34 -1.55
C PHE A 19 5.35 0.13 -2.48
N TYR A 20 6.48 -0.56 -2.45
CA TYR A 20 7.54 -0.39 -3.45
C TYR A 20 7.49 -1.54 -4.45
N MET A 21 7.58 -1.21 -5.73
CA MET A 21 7.59 -2.17 -6.83
C MET A 21 8.94 -2.10 -7.51
N ALA A 22 9.64 -3.24 -7.58
CA ALA A 22 10.83 -3.41 -8.38
C ALA A 22 10.49 -4.16 -9.66
N THR A 23 10.99 -3.67 -10.80
CA THR A 23 11.06 -4.40 -12.07
C THR A 23 12.49 -4.39 -12.58
N ALA A 24 12.79 -5.14 -13.62
CA ALA A 24 14.09 -5.09 -14.28
C ALA A 24 13.90 -5.11 -15.79
N ASN A 25 14.86 -4.53 -16.51
CA ASN A 25 14.89 -4.62 -17.96
C ASN A 25 15.40 -6.00 -18.43
N ALA A 26 15.49 -6.25 -19.73
CA ALA A 26 15.94 -7.53 -20.31
C ALA A 26 17.39 -7.88 -19.96
N LYS A 27 18.21 -6.88 -19.61
CA LYS A 27 19.59 -7.03 -19.13
C LYS A 27 19.67 -7.25 -17.61
N GLY A 28 18.55 -7.33 -16.92
CA GLY A 28 18.48 -7.51 -15.46
C GLY A 28 18.79 -6.24 -14.66
N GLN A 29 18.80 -5.06 -15.27
CA GLN A 29 19.05 -3.80 -14.56
C GLN A 29 17.78 -3.39 -13.78
N PRO A 30 17.86 -3.24 -12.45
CA PRO A 30 16.68 -3.03 -11.62
C PRO A 30 16.19 -1.58 -11.67
N TYR A 31 14.88 -1.41 -11.50
CA TYR A 31 14.21 -0.14 -11.33
C TYR A 31 13.16 -0.27 -10.23
N VAL A 32 13.10 0.69 -9.31
CA VAL A 32 12.17 0.67 -8.18
C VAL A 32 11.31 1.93 -8.19
N GLN A 33 9.99 1.76 -8.01
CA GLN A 33 9.07 2.87 -7.76
C GLN A 33 8.22 2.65 -6.53
N HIS A 34 7.91 3.76 -5.86
CA HIS A 34 6.83 3.83 -4.90
C HIS A 34 5.49 3.84 -5.63
N ARG A 35 4.54 3.03 -5.18
CA ARG A 35 3.14 3.01 -5.61
C ARG A 35 2.28 3.33 -4.41
N GLY A 36 1.40 4.31 -4.52
CA GLY A 36 0.50 4.74 -3.45
C GLY A 36 -0.93 4.88 -3.94
N GLY A 37 -1.88 4.70 -3.03
CA GLY A 37 -3.31 4.77 -3.28
C GLY A 37 -4.13 4.64 -2.00
N PRO A 38 -5.45 4.52 -2.10
CA PRO A 38 -6.31 4.24 -0.95
C PRO A 38 -5.96 2.89 -0.30
N ALA A 39 -6.40 2.68 0.93
CA ALA A 39 -6.19 1.40 1.61
C ALA A 39 -6.80 0.26 0.78
N GLY A 40 -6.00 -0.76 0.47
CA GLY A 40 -6.43 -1.89 -0.35
C GLY A 40 -6.43 -1.64 -1.86
N PHE A 41 -5.75 -0.59 -2.34
CA PHE A 41 -5.58 -0.35 -3.79
C PHE A 41 -4.84 -1.51 -4.50
N LEU A 42 -3.98 -2.23 -3.77
CA LEU A 42 -3.48 -3.53 -4.20
C LEU A 42 -4.51 -4.60 -3.82
N LYS A 43 -5.20 -5.14 -4.81
CA LYS A 43 -6.29 -6.10 -4.63
C LYS A 43 -5.79 -7.54 -4.71
N VAL A 44 -6.34 -8.39 -3.86
CA VAL A 44 -6.24 -9.84 -4.00
C VAL A 44 -7.38 -10.31 -4.89
N LEU A 45 -7.06 -10.76 -6.10
CA LEU A 45 -8.03 -11.18 -7.12
C LEU A 45 -8.28 -12.70 -7.11
N GLY A 46 -7.40 -13.46 -6.47
CA GLY A 46 -7.52 -14.90 -6.32
C GLY A 46 -6.40 -15.46 -5.43
N PRO A 47 -6.31 -16.80 -5.26
CA PRO A 47 -5.35 -17.42 -4.37
C PRO A 47 -3.89 -17.09 -4.69
N LYS A 48 -3.56 -16.75 -5.93
CA LYS A 48 -2.20 -16.44 -6.39
C LYS A 48 -2.16 -15.20 -7.28
N THR A 49 -3.18 -14.36 -7.26
CA THR A 49 -3.33 -13.27 -8.21
C THR A 49 -3.56 -11.97 -7.45
N LEU A 50 -2.71 -10.99 -7.73
CA LEU A 50 -2.87 -9.61 -7.26
C LEU A 50 -3.16 -8.70 -8.45
N GLY A 51 -3.78 -7.56 -8.19
CA GLY A 51 -3.93 -6.53 -9.22
C GLY A 51 -4.08 -5.14 -8.63
N PHE A 52 -3.63 -4.13 -9.36
CA PHE A 52 -3.85 -2.73 -9.00
C PHE A 52 -4.02 -1.86 -10.24
N ALA A 53 -4.72 -0.75 -10.07
CA ALA A 53 -4.87 0.28 -11.10
C ALA A 53 -3.58 1.08 -11.25
N ASP A 54 -3.08 1.20 -12.48
CA ASP A 54 -1.96 2.09 -12.81
C ASP A 54 -2.53 3.40 -13.37
N PHE A 55 -2.31 4.48 -12.61
CA PHE A 55 -2.88 5.79 -12.88
C PHE A 55 -2.05 6.57 -13.90
N LEU A 56 -2.71 7.49 -14.61
CA LEU A 56 -2.05 8.51 -15.42
C LEU A 56 -1.18 9.41 -14.51
N GLY A 57 0.09 9.05 -14.32
CA GLY A 57 1.01 9.75 -13.43
C GLY A 57 2.45 9.76 -13.95
N ASN A 58 3.08 10.94 -13.93
CA ASN A 58 4.47 11.28 -14.30
C ASN A 58 5.03 10.81 -15.67
N MET A 59 4.25 10.10 -16.51
CA MET A 59 4.65 9.59 -17.84
C MET A 59 5.96 8.78 -17.84
N ARG A 60 6.43 8.27 -16.68
CA ARG A 60 7.63 7.44 -16.62
C ARG A 60 7.28 6.00 -16.92
N TYR A 61 7.20 5.69 -18.21
CA TYR A 61 6.92 4.35 -18.74
C TYR A 61 8.03 3.31 -18.52
N ILE A 62 8.96 3.53 -17.57
CA ILE A 62 10.07 2.59 -17.31
C ILE A 62 9.53 1.25 -16.78
N THR A 63 8.62 1.27 -15.79
CA THR A 63 8.00 0.03 -15.29
C THR A 63 7.27 -0.70 -16.42
N VAL A 64 6.50 0.03 -17.22
CA VAL A 64 5.74 -0.52 -18.35
C VAL A 64 6.67 -1.14 -19.40
N GLY A 65 7.73 -0.41 -19.79
CA GLY A 65 8.73 -0.87 -20.74
C GLY A 65 9.45 -2.12 -20.25
N ASN A 66 9.88 -2.12 -18.99
CA ASN A 66 10.49 -3.29 -18.35
C ASN A 66 9.57 -4.51 -18.40
N LEU A 67 8.29 -4.37 -18.04
CA LEU A 67 7.32 -5.48 -18.06
C LEU A 67 7.03 -6.02 -19.47
N GLY A 68 7.23 -5.21 -20.51
CA GLY A 68 7.08 -5.66 -21.90
C GLY A 68 8.20 -6.61 -22.37
N GLU A 69 9.36 -6.58 -21.72
CA GLU A 69 10.53 -7.41 -22.08
C GLU A 69 10.95 -8.39 -20.98
N ASN A 70 10.55 -8.13 -19.74
CA ASN A 70 10.87 -8.90 -18.54
C ASN A 70 9.72 -8.77 -17.54
N ASP A 71 8.92 -9.82 -17.45
CA ASP A 71 7.71 -9.90 -16.62
C ASP A 71 8.00 -9.97 -15.11
N ASN A 72 9.25 -10.07 -14.68
CA ASN A 72 9.58 -10.30 -13.29
C ASN A 72 9.38 -9.04 -12.44
N VAL A 73 8.59 -9.17 -11.37
CA VAL A 73 8.29 -8.10 -10.40
C VAL A 73 8.59 -8.55 -8.97
N PHE A 74 9.06 -7.61 -8.16
CA PHE A 74 9.12 -7.76 -6.71
C PHE A 74 8.37 -6.64 -6.02
N LEU A 75 7.48 -6.96 -5.08
CA LEU A 75 6.79 -6.00 -4.25
C LEU A 75 7.35 -6.06 -2.82
N PHE A 76 7.57 -4.88 -2.25
CA PHE A 76 7.93 -4.70 -0.84
C PHE A 76 6.87 -3.85 -0.15
N LEU A 77 6.08 -4.50 0.69
CA LEU A 77 4.99 -3.89 1.44
C LEU A 77 5.44 -3.68 2.89
N MET A 78 5.28 -2.46 3.40
CA MET A 78 5.83 -2.04 4.69
C MET A 78 4.73 -1.43 5.56
N ASP A 79 4.49 -2.03 6.72
CA ASP A 79 3.61 -1.52 7.77
C ASP A 79 4.49 -1.03 8.93
N TYR A 80 4.81 0.26 8.92
CA TYR A 80 5.67 0.86 9.96
C TYR A 80 5.03 0.85 11.35
N PRO A 81 3.74 1.18 11.55
CA PRO A 81 3.11 1.09 12.86
C PRO A 81 3.19 -0.31 13.47
N ALA A 82 2.90 -1.36 12.68
CA ALA A 82 2.96 -2.75 13.15
C ALA A 82 4.36 -3.37 13.07
N GLN A 83 5.34 -2.64 12.52
CA GLN A 83 6.71 -3.12 12.23
C GLN A 83 6.73 -4.42 11.42
N ARG A 84 5.80 -4.56 10.48
CA ARG A 84 5.63 -5.75 9.64
C ARG A 84 6.01 -5.44 8.20
N ARG A 85 6.54 -6.46 7.52
CA ARG A 85 6.80 -6.39 6.09
C ARG A 85 6.41 -7.68 5.40
N VAL A 86 5.89 -7.56 4.19
CA VAL A 86 5.66 -8.68 3.28
C VAL A 86 6.42 -8.39 1.99
N LYS A 87 7.17 -9.39 1.54
CA LYS A 87 7.87 -9.37 0.26
C LYS A 87 7.20 -10.36 -0.68
N ILE A 88 6.90 -9.94 -1.90
CA ILE A 88 6.17 -10.74 -2.88
C ILE A 88 6.97 -10.76 -4.17
N ARG A 89 7.23 -11.95 -4.69
CA ARG A 89 7.80 -12.17 -6.01
C ARG A 89 6.73 -12.74 -6.92
N GLY A 90 6.61 -12.20 -8.12
CA GLY A 90 5.66 -12.68 -9.12
C GLY A 90 6.02 -12.25 -10.52
N ARG A 91 5.12 -12.57 -11.46
CA ARG A 91 5.17 -12.10 -12.85
C ARG A 91 4.04 -11.12 -13.08
N ALA A 92 4.34 -9.97 -13.67
CA ALA A 92 3.37 -8.92 -13.92
C ALA A 92 3.08 -8.77 -15.41
N GLY A 93 1.79 -8.68 -15.73
CA GLY A 93 1.28 -8.31 -17.04
C GLY A 93 0.52 -6.99 -16.99
N ILE A 94 0.47 -6.31 -18.14
CA ILE A 94 -0.32 -5.10 -18.33
C ILE A 94 -1.60 -5.48 -19.05
N VAL A 95 -2.74 -5.08 -18.50
CA VAL A 95 -4.06 -5.36 -19.07
C VAL A 95 -4.81 -4.06 -19.28
N THR A 96 -5.34 -3.86 -20.48
CA THR A 96 -6.15 -2.69 -20.85
C THR A 96 -7.63 -3.02 -21.04
N ASP A 97 -8.01 -4.27 -20.74
CA ASP A 97 -9.40 -4.71 -20.75
C ASP A 97 -10.24 -3.90 -19.75
N PRO A 98 -11.34 -3.25 -20.18
CA PRO A 98 -12.17 -2.43 -19.30
C PRO A 98 -12.77 -3.17 -18.10
N ASP A 99 -13.12 -4.46 -18.22
CA ASP A 99 -13.65 -5.26 -17.12
C ASP A 99 -12.58 -5.52 -16.06
N VAL A 100 -11.36 -5.83 -16.50
CA VAL A 100 -10.23 -6.02 -15.59
C VAL A 100 -9.87 -4.71 -14.89
N ILE A 101 -9.84 -3.59 -15.63
CA ILE A 101 -9.62 -2.26 -15.05
C ILE A 101 -10.67 -1.95 -13.99
N ARG A 102 -11.96 -2.20 -14.27
CA ARG A 102 -13.04 -2.03 -13.28
C ARG A 102 -12.83 -2.89 -12.03
N SER A 103 -12.31 -4.10 -12.18
CA SER A 103 -12.06 -4.99 -11.03
C SER A 103 -11.02 -4.42 -10.04
N VAL A 104 -10.01 -3.69 -10.56
CA VAL A 104 -8.89 -3.15 -9.77
C VAL A 104 -9.02 -1.67 -9.41
N ALA A 105 -9.92 -0.94 -10.07
CA ALA A 105 -10.18 0.46 -9.75
C ALA A 105 -10.95 0.61 -8.42
N ASP A 106 -10.75 1.75 -7.76
CA ASP A 106 -11.60 2.21 -6.66
C ASP A 106 -12.50 3.33 -7.20
N PRO A 107 -13.84 3.15 -7.22
CA PRO A 107 -14.75 4.16 -7.74
C PRO A 107 -14.75 5.47 -6.93
N ASN A 108 -14.26 5.44 -5.68
CA ASN A 108 -14.20 6.61 -4.81
C ASN A 108 -12.84 7.33 -4.87
N TYR A 109 -11.92 6.87 -5.71
CA TYR A 109 -10.60 7.47 -5.86
C TYR A 109 -10.52 8.25 -7.16
N ASP A 110 -10.40 9.58 -7.04
CA ASP A 110 -10.37 10.51 -8.17
C ASP A 110 -9.02 10.45 -8.89
N ALA A 111 -8.85 9.43 -9.72
CA ALA A 111 -7.68 9.24 -10.57
C ALA A 111 -8.06 8.56 -11.89
N VAL A 112 -7.46 9.03 -12.99
CA VAL A 112 -7.64 8.43 -14.31
C VAL A 112 -6.81 7.15 -14.39
N VAL A 113 -7.48 6.00 -14.49
CA VAL A 113 -6.86 4.68 -14.65
C VAL A 113 -6.60 4.42 -16.13
N GLU A 114 -5.34 4.23 -16.52
CA GLU A 114 -5.00 3.90 -17.92
C GLU A 114 -5.02 2.39 -18.18
N ARG A 115 -4.59 1.61 -17.19
CA ARG A 115 -4.32 0.18 -17.31
C ARG A 115 -4.36 -0.50 -15.95
N ALA A 116 -4.54 -1.81 -15.97
CA ALA A 116 -4.38 -2.67 -14.80
C ALA A 116 -3.02 -3.37 -14.87
N ILE A 117 -2.34 -3.48 -13.73
CA ILE A 117 -1.19 -4.38 -13.58
C ILE A 117 -1.68 -5.60 -12.81
N ILE A 118 -1.60 -6.77 -13.43
CA ILE A 118 -1.98 -8.06 -12.85
C ILE A 118 -0.71 -8.85 -12.55
N ILE A 119 -0.64 -9.44 -11.35
CA ILE A 119 0.54 -10.13 -10.87
C ILE A 119 0.18 -11.55 -10.48
N ASP A 120 0.83 -12.52 -11.12
CA ASP A 120 0.83 -13.92 -10.72
C ASP A 120 1.93 -14.16 -9.68
N VAL A 121 1.53 -14.51 -8.47
CA VAL A 121 2.42 -14.68 -7.32
C VAL A 121 3.16 -16.02 -7.41
N GLU A 122 4.48 -15.95 -7.45
CA GLU A 122 5.38 -17.11 -7.41
C GLU A 122 5.69 -17.49 -5.96
N TYR A 123 6.00 -16.51 -5.12
CA TYR A 123 6.14 -16.71 -3.68
C TYR A 123 6.05 -15.41 -2.89
N TRP A 124 5.81 -15.54 -1.58
CA TRP A 124 5.94 -14.44 -0.64
C TRP A 124 6.65 -14.88 0.65
N GLU A 125 7.18 -13.89 1.37
CA GLU A 125 7.80 -14.10 2.68
C GLU A 125 7.61 -12.89 3.60
N THR A 126 7.68 -13.17 4.89
CA THR A 126 7.74 -12.20 5.99
C THR A 126 9.07 -12.35 6.72
N ASN A 127 9.60 -11.28 7.29
CA ASN A 127 10.78 -11.34 8.15
C ASN A 127 10.48 -10.79 9.55
N CYS A 128 11.41 -10.99 10.47
CA CYS A 128 11.39 -10.42 11.82
C CYS A 128 11.24 -8.89 11.80
N ASN A 129 10.56 -8.36 12.82
CA ASN A 129 10.30 -6.94 13.05
C ASN A 129 11.53 -6.15 13.55
N ALA A 130 12.66 -6.81 13.75
CA ALA A 130 13.88 -6.19 14.27
C ALA A 130 14.34 -5.01 13.40
N HIS A 131 14.81 -3.94 14.05
CA HIS A 131 15.37 -2.73 13.44
C HIS A 131 14.41 -1.92 12.54
N ILE A 132 13.09 -2.13 12.65
CA ILE A 132 12.10 -1.27 12.01
C ILE A 132 11.64 -0.22 13.03
N SER A 133 11.97 1.05 12.81
CA SER A 133 11.40 2.14 13.62
C SER A 133 9.91 2.31 13.31
N GLN A 134 9.09 2.44 14.35
CA GLN A 134 7.69 2.82 14.15
C GLN A 134 7.60 4.21 13.54
N ARG A 135 6.74 4.36 12.54
CA ARG A 135 6.40 5.63 11.90
C ARG A 135 4.89 5.66 11.76
N PHE A 136 4.32 6.82 12.04
CA PHE A 136 2.89 7.05 12.02
C PHE A 136 2.59 8.14 11.01
N THR A 137 1.46 8.03 10.33
CA THR A 137 0.96 9.13 9.49
C THR A 137 0.37 10.23 10.39
N GLN A 138 0.18 11.43 9.83
CA GLN A 138 -0.51 12.50 10.56
C GLN A 138 -1.89 12.04 11.04
N ALA A 139 -2.65 11.33 10.20
CA ALA A 139 -3.97 10.83 10.56
C ALA A 139 -3.95 9.80 11.71
N ASP A 140 -2.87 9.02 11.85
CA ASP A 140 -2.70 8.11 12.99
C ASP A 140 -2.45 8.90 14.27
N VAL A 141 -1.60 9.93 14.20
CA VAL A 141 -1.29 10.82 15.32
C VAL A 141 -2.53 11.58 15.77
N ASP A 142 -3.26 12.19 14.83
CA ASP A 142 -4.48 12.95 15.11
C ASP A 142 -5.52 12.09 15.83
N ARG A 143 -5.69 10.84 15.37
CA ARG A 143 -6.61 9.87 15.99
C ARG A 143 -6.19 9.48 17.39
N ALA A 144 -4.88 9.30 17.63
CA ALA A 144 -4.36 8.95 18.95
C ALA A 144 -4.48 10.11 19.94
N VAL A 145 -4.33 11.34 19.47
CA VAL A 145 -4.28 12.55 20.30
C VAL A 145 -5.67 13.16 20.53
N ALA A 146 -6.63 12.97 19.61
CA ALA A 146 -7.97 13.56 19.71
C ALA A 146 -8.69 13.32 21.05
N PRO A 147 -8.72 12.10 21.64
CA PRO A 147 -9.37 11.89 22.94
C PRO A 147 -8.71 12.65 24.09
N VAL A 148 -7.39 12.87 24.00
CA VAL A 148 -6.61 13.62 24.99
C VAL A 148 -6.95 15.10 24.91
N LEU A 149 -6.94 15.67 23.70
CA LEU A 149 -7.31 17.07 23.47
C LEU A 149 -8.74 17.36 23.93
N GLU A 150 -9.68 16.48 23.60
CA GLU A 150 -11.07 16.58 24.05
C GLU A 150 -11.19 16.55 25.58
N ARG A 151 -10.35 15.76 26.26
CA ARG A 151 -10.32 15.73 27.72
C ARG A 151 -9.68 16.99 28.30
N MET A 152 -8.62 17.50 27.70
CA MET A 152 -7.97 18.75 28.11
C MET A 152 -8.97 19.91 28.04
N LYS A 153 -9.66 20.05 26.91
CA LYS A 153 -10.72 21.06 26.73
C LYS A 153 -11.80 20.98 27.81
N ARG A 154 -12.33 19.77 28.09
CA ARG A 154 -13.33 19.58 29.16
C ARG A 154 -12.80 19.93 30.55
N LEU A 155 -11.50 19.74 30.80
CA LEU A 155 -10.90 20.08 32.09
C LEU A 155 -10.69 21.59 32.22
N GLU A 156 -10.24 22.25 31.15
CA GLU A 156 -10.13 23.71 31.06
C GLU A 156 -11.49 24.37 31.33
N GLU A 157 -12.56 23.93 30.64
CA GLU A 157 -13.93 24.42 30.87
C GLU A 157 -14.40 24.25 32.32
N ARG A 158 -13.98 23.17 32.99
CA ARG A 158 -14.32 22.93 34.42
C ARG A 158 -13.53 23.81 35.37
N LEU A 159 -12.26 24.06 35.07
CA LEU A 159 -11.41 24.95 35.87
C LEU A 159 -11.91 26.38 35.75
N GLU A 160 -12.23 26.84 34.54
CA GLU A 160 -12.85 28.15 34.30
C GLU A 160 -14.17 28.29 35.07
N ALA A 161 -15.05 27.28 35.00
CA ALA A 161 -16.32 27.26 35.74
C ALA A 161 -16.12 27.29 37.27
N ALA A 162 -14.98 26.81 37.77
CA ALA A 162 -14.61 26.85 39.18
C ALA A 162 -13.84 28.11 39.58
N GLY A 163 -13.57 29.03 38.64
CA GLY A 163 -12.76 30.24 38.88
C GLY A 163 -11.28 29.95 39.13
N LEU A 164 -10.79 28.79 38.68
CA LEU A 164 -9.41 28.38 38.80
C LEU A 164 -8.63 28.73 37.52
N PRO A 165 -7.34 29.10 37.62
CA PRO A 165 -6.51 29.41 36.45
C PRO A 165 -6.29 28.18 35.55
N THR A 166 -6.08 28.44 34.27
CA THR A 166 -5.97 27.45 33.18
C THR A 166 -4.61 27.45 32.47
N ASP A 167 -3.70 28.33 32.91
CA ASP A 167 -2.35 28.60 32.42
C ASP A 167 -1.25 27.78 33.11
#